data_AF-C1IDE5-F1
#
_entry.id   AF-C1IDE5-F1
#
_cell.length_a   1.000
_cell.length_b   1.000
_cell.length_c   1.000
_cell.angle_alpha   90.00
_cell.angle_beta   90.00
_cell.angle_gamma   90.00
#
_symmetry.space_group_name_H-M   'P 1'
#
loop_
_entity.id
_entity.type
_entity.pdbx_description
1 polymer ?
#
loop_
_entity_poly.entity_id
_entity_poly.type
_entity_poly.pdbx_seq_one_letter_code
_entity_poly.pdbx_strand_id
1 'polypeptide(L)' 'AEKDDNGKTDFASYADALWWGVITVTTIGYGDTVPKTWMGKIVASCFSVFAISFFALPAGILGSGFALKVQQKQ' A
#
# COMPACT_ATOMS: atom_id res chain seq x y z
N ALA A 1 -11.39 19.82 21.81
CA ALA A 1 -10.32 18.91 21.33
C ALA A 1 -10.62 17.56 21.96
N GLU A 2 -11.42 16.75 21.29
CA GLU A 2 -11.86 15.47 21.82
C GLU A 2 -11.55 14.44 20.75
N LYS A 3 -10.39 13.80 20.87
CA LYS A 3 -10.14 12.53 20.20
C LYS A 3 -10.49 11.47 21.23
N ASP A 4 -11.70 10.96 21.08
CA ASP A 4 -12.17 9.73 21.69
C ASP A 4 -11.13 8.64 21.39
N ASP A 5 -10.29 8.36 22.38
CA ASP A 5 -9.39 7.21 22.41
C ASP A 5 -10.24 5.99 22.76
N ASN A 6 -11.10 5.60 21.82
CA ASN A 6 -12.00 4.47 21.98
C ASN A 6 -11.22 3.16 21.83
N GLY A 7 -10.38 2.82 22.82
CA GLY A 7 -9.87 1.49 23.18
C GLY A 7 -9.30 0.57 22.08
N LYS A 8 -9.20 1.02 20.84
CA LYS A 8 -8.82 0.24 19.66
C LYS A 8 -7.36 0.50 19.37
N THR A 9 -6.54 -0.50 19.70
CA THR A 9 -5.18 -0.60 19.19
C THR A 9 -5.26 -0.94 17.70
N ASP A 10 -5.05 0.04 16.81
CA ASP A 10 -5.11 -0.16 15.34
C ASP A 10 -4.15 -1.28 14.84
N PHE A 11 -3.13 -1.59 15.64
CA PHE A 11 -2.18 -2.68 15.42
C PHE A 11 -2.20 -3.64 16.63
N ALA A 12 -3.37 -4.25 16.91
CA ALA A 12 -3.54 -5.18 18.02
C ALA A 12 -2.83 -6.53 17.77
N SER A 13 -2.80 -6.95 16.50
CA SER A 13 -2.22 -8.22 16.07
C SER A 13 -1.32 -8.04 14.84
N TYR A 14 -0.50 -9.06 14.56
CA TYR A 14 0.28 -9.10 13.33
C TYR A 14 -0.62 -9.14 12.07
N ALA A 15 -1.81 -9.74 12.19
CA ALA A 15 -2.79 -9.77 11.10
C ALA A 15 -3.28 -8.36 10.72
N ASP A 16 -3.47 -7.47 11.70
CA ASP A 16 -3.88 -6.08 11.45
C ASP A 16 -2.77 -5.29 10.75
N ALA A 17 -1.51 -5.54 11.12
CA ALA A 17 -0.35 -4.95 10.44
C ALA A 17 -0.21 -5.45 8.99
N LEU A 18 -0.49 -6.73 8.75
CA LEU A 18 -0.53 -7.29 7.40
C LEU A 18 -1.67 -6.68 6.57
N TRP A 19 -2.87 -6.55 7.14
CA TRP A 19 -4.00 -5.90 6.49
C TRP A 19 -3.64 -4.48 6.06
N TRP A 20 -3.10 -3.68 6.99
CA TRP A 20 -2.59 -2.35 6.70
C TRP A 20 -1.54 -2.34 5.58
N GLY A 21 -0.60 -3.30 5.61
CA GLY A 21 0.42 -3.45 4.58
C GLY A 21 -0.19 -3.73 3.20
N VAL A 22 -1.14 -4.66 3.10
CA VAL A 22 -1.82 -5.01 1.85
C VAL A 22 -2.56 -3.82 1.27
N ILE A 23 -3.40 -3.12 2.05
CA ILE A 23 -4.17 -1.97 1.56
C ILE A 23 -3.26 -0.79 1.15
N THR A 24 -2.09 -0.67 1.77
CA THR A 24 -1.11 0.38 1.47
C THR A 24 -0.33 0.07 0.20
N VAL A 25 0.17 -1.15 0.04
CA VAL A 25 0.92 -1.60 -1.15
C VAL A 25 0.04 -1.62 -2.41
N THR A 26 -1.23 -1.97 -2.25
CA THR A 26 -2.22 -1.91 -3.33
C THR A 26 -2.74 -0.50 -3.59
N THR A 27 -2.25 0.51 -2.87
CA THR A 27 -2.64 1.93 -2.99
C THR A 27 -4.12 2.23 -2.72
N ILE A 28 -4.83 1.33 -2.01
CA ILE A 28 -6.25 1.52 -1.63
C ILE A 28 -6.36 2.56 -0.50
N GLY A 29 -5.62 2.36 0.59
CA GLY A 29 -5.50 3.34 1.67
C GLY A 29 -6.81 3.74 2.35
N TYR A 30 -7.59 2.78 2.85
CA TYR A 30 -8.86 3.07 3.56
C TYR A 30 -8.71 4.03 4.76
N GLY A 31 -7.54 4.03 5.41
CA GLY A 31 -7.25 4.92 6.54
C GLY A 31 -7.88 4.47 7.87
N ASP A 32 -8.41 3.25 7.92
CA ASP A 32 -8.90 2.54 9.10
C ASP A 32 -7.78 2.26 10.11
N THR A 33 -6.63 1.81 9.61
CA THR A 33 -5.40 1.60 10.39
C THR A 33 -4.29 2.46 9.82
N VAL A 34 -3.61 3.26 10.66
CA VAL A 34 -2.48 4.10 10.21
C VAL A 34 -1.42 4.23 11.30
N PRO A 35 -0.11 4.28 10.95
CA PRO A 35 0.94 4.51 11.93
C PRO A 35 0.79 5.88 12.59
N LYS A 36 0.56 5.89 13.91
CA LYS A 36 0.39 7.12 14.71
C LYS A 36 1.74 7.75 15.10
N THR A 37 2.80 6.96 15.27
CA THR A 37 4.12 7.43 15.72
C THR A 37 4.94 8.03 14.57
N TRP A 38 5.77 9.02 14.87
CA TRP A 38 6.64 9.67 13.87
C TRP A 38 7.60 8.68 13.20
N MET A 39 8.23 7.82 14.01
CA MET A 39 9.12 6.77 13.50
C MET A 39 8.37 5.76 12.62
N GLY A 40 7.16 5.36 13.03
CA GLY A 40 6.31 4.46 12.25
C GLY A 40 5.95 5.05 10.89
N LYS A 41 5.65 6.35 10.82
CA LYS A 41 5.38 7.06 9.57
C LYS A 41 6.58 7.09 8.64
N ILE A 42 7.79 7.34 9.15
CA ILE A 42 9.01 7.34 8.33
C ILE A 42 9.24 5.95 7.72
N VAL A 43 9.22 4.90 8.55
CA VAL A 43 9.43 3.53 8.10
C VAL A 43 8.35 3.10 7.10
N ALA A 44 7.09 3.37 7.40
CA ALA A 44 5.96 3.10 6.52
C ALA A 44 6.11 3.80 5.17
N SER A 45 6.53 5.07 5.17
CA SER A 45 6.71 5.86 3.95
C SER A 45 7.82 5.28 3.07
N CYS A 46 8.99 5.00 3.66
CA CYS A 46 10.10 4.37 2.94
C CYS A 46 9.69 3.01 2.36
N PHE A 47 9.07 2.15 3.17
CA PHE A 47 8.61 0.83 2.72
C PHE A 47 7.59 0.93 1.58
N SER A 48 6.61 1.83 1.70
CA SER A 48 5.54 1.99 0.70
C SER A 48 6.09 2.37 -0.68
N VAL A 49 7.06 3.29 -0.75
CA VAL A 49 7.68 3.70 -2.03
C VAL A 49 8.29 2.52 -2.77
N PHE A 50 9.04 1.65 -2.07
CA PHE A 50 9.63 0.47 -2.68
C PHE A 50 8.57 -0.57 -3.04
N ALA A 51 7.68 -0.90 -2.10
CA ALA A 51 6.71 -1.98 -2.27
C ALA A 51 5.71 -1.70 -3.40
N ILE A 52 5.21 -0.45 -3.51
CA ILE A 52 4.31 -0.04 -4.59
C ILE A 52 5.00 -0.16 -5.95
N SER A 53 6.29 0.20 -6.03
CA SER A 53 7.07 0.09 -7.27
C SER A 53 7.13 -1.34 -7.80
N PHE A 54 7.38 -2.31 -6.92
CA PHE A 54 7.38 -3.74 -7.28
C PHE A 54 5.98 -4.26 -7.64
N PHE A 55 4.96 -3.82 -6.89
CA PHE A 55 3.58 -4.26 -7.13
C PHE A 55 3.02 -3.74 -8.46
N ALA A 56 3.50 -2.59 -8.95
CA ALA A 56 3.10 -2.03 -10.24
C ALA A 56 3.71 -2.73 -11.47
N LEU A 57 4.82 -3.48 -11.30
CA LEU A 57 5.55 -4.09 -12.43
C LEU A 57 4.71 -5.06 -13.28
N PRO A 58 3.92 -5.98 -12.71
CA PRO A 58 3.14 -6.93 -13.51
C PRO A 58 2.15 -6.24 -14.45
N ALA A 59 1.48 -5.18 -13.98
CA ALA A 59 0.58 -4.38 -14.80
C ALA A 59 1.33 -3.67 -15.94
N GLY A 60 2.51 -3.11 -15.66
CA GLY A 60 3.36 -2.47 -16.68
C GLY A 60 3.88 -3.42 -17.74
N ILE A 61 4.29 -4.64 -17.34
CA ILE A 61 4.77 -5.69 -18.25
C ILE A 61 3.63 -6.15 -19.17
N LEU A 62 2.44 -6.39 -18.62
CA LEU A 62 1.28 -6.77 -19.42
C LEU A 62 0.87 -5.65 -20.38
N GLY A 63 0.78 -4.40 -19.89
CA GLY A 63 0.41 -3.25 -20.70
C GLY A 63 1.36 -3.01 -21.88
N SER A 64 2.67 -3.08 -21.64
CA SER A 64 3.68 -2.97 -22.70
C SER A 64 3.62 -4.16 -23.68
N GLY A 65 3.43 -5.38 -23.18
CA GLY A 65 3.24 -6.56 -24.03
C GLY A 65 2.05 -6.44 -24.98
N PHE A 66 0.90 -5.94 -24.49
CA PHE A 66 -0.27 -5.69 -25.34
C PHE A 66 -0.03 -4.57 -26.35
N ALA A 67 0.62 -3.47 -25.95
CA ALA A 67 0.94 -2.37 -26.84
C ALA A 67 1.85 -2.81 -28.00
N LEU A 68 2.89 -3.59 -27.71
CA LEU A 68 3.80 -4.15 -28.72
C LEU A 68 3.06 -5.11 -29.67
N LYS A 69 2.17 -5.96 -29.14
CA LYS A 69 1.36 -6.88 -29.96
C LYS A 69 0.39 -6.13 -30.89
N VAL A 70 -0.18 -5.01 -30.44
CA VAL A 70 -1.04 -4.15 -31.28
C VAL A 70 -0.23 -3.50 -32.39
N GLN A 71 0.96 -2.96 -32.09
CA GLN A 71 1.83 -2.36 -33.10
C GLN A 71 2.32 -3.37 -34.14
N GLN A 72 2.58 -4.63 -33.76
CA GLN A 72 2.95 -5.67 -34.72
C GLN A 72 1.81 -6.11 -35.64
N LYS A 73 0.55 -5.88 -35.26
CA LYS A 73 -0.63 -6.26 -36.06
C LYS A 73 -1.08 -5.16 -37.01
N GLN A 74 -0.56 -3.94 -36.89
CA GLN A 74 -0.76 -2.85 -37.85
C GLN A 74 0.37 -2.83 -38.87
#